data_AF-A0A2E1A6W4-F1
#
_entry.id   AF-A0A2E1A6W4-F1
#
_cell.length_a   1.000
_cell.length_b   1.000
_cell.length_c   1.000
_cell.angle_alpha   90.00
_cell.angle_beta   90.00
_cell.angle_gamma   90.00
#
_symmetry.space_group_name_H-M   'P 1'
#
loop_
_entity.id
_entity.type
_entity.pdbx_description
1 polymer ?
#
loop_
_entity_poly.entity_id
_entity_poly.type
_entity_poly.pdbx_seq_one_letter_code
_entity_poly.pdbx_strand_id
1 'polypeptide(L)'
;MATYFDSSGVDLSGIVDGETIDANDVKLPLQALKDAVTDMDTMLGDGLVLDEQSTAPAAATGVVKLYVLGGKLYAKDANGQVYDLFSGGGTSTQAPIANAGADQTVQDSDDSGNESVILDGSGSSDGDGTIVSYVWTEGGSQIATGVNPTVNLAVGTHTITLTVTDNDNETATDTVVVTVNALSNQNPVANAGADQTVQDSDGSGSESIELDGSGSSDGDGTIVSYVWTEGGSQIATGVNPTVNLV
;
A
#
# COMPACT_ATOMS: atom_id res chain seq x y z
N MET A 1 -19.64 -19.34 31.64
CA MET A 1 -18.68 -20.47 31.59
C MET A 1 -19.33 -21.55 30.77
N ALA A 2 -18.66 -22.06 29.74
CA ALA A 2 -19.17 -23.21 28.99
C ALA A 2 -19.07 -24.45 29.88
N THR A 3 -20.19 -25.15 30.08
CA THR A 3 -20.23 -26.44 30.78
C THR A 3 -19.93 -27.55 29.76
N TYR A 4 -18.93 -28.36 30.05
CA TYR A 4 -18.52 -29.50 29.22
C TYR A 4 -19.08 -30.77 29.87
N PHE A 5 -19.59 -31.72 29.07
CA PHE A 5 -20.17 -32.98 29.58
C PHE A 5 -19.53 -34.19 28.91
N ASP A 6 -19.46 -35.32 29.61
CA ASP A 6 -19.04 -36.60 29.02
C ASP A 6 -20.19 -37.32 28.29
N SER A 7 -19.84 -38.43 27.62
CA SER A 7 -20.78 -39.23 26.82
C SER A 7 -21.88 -39.95 27.61
N SER A 8 -21.80 -39.94 28.95
CA SER A 8 -22.83 -40.43 29.85
C SER A 8 -23.67 -39.31 30.49
N GLY A 9 -23.36 -38.05 30.18
CA GLY A 9 -24.05 -36.86 30.68
C GLY A 9 -23.47 -36.29 31.97
N VAL A 10 -22.26 -36.68 32.37
CA VAL A 10 -21.59 -36.15 33.57
C VAL A 10 -20.93 -34.83 33.26
N ASP A 11 -21.18 -33.82 34.11
CA ASP A 11 -20.61 -32.47 34.01
C ASP A 11 -19.12 -32.48 34.36
N LEU A 12 -18.28 -32.08 33.41
CA LEU A 12 -16.82 -32.00 33.48
C LEU A 12 -16.32 -30.61 33.85
N SER A 13 -17.21 -29.66 34.16
CA SER A 13 -16.84 -28.31 34.59
C SER A 13 -16.08 -28.25 35.92
N GLY A 14 -15.93 -29.39 36.62
CA GLY A 14 -15.17 -29.54 37.85
C GLY A 14 -13.73 -30.04 37.70
N ILE A 15 -13.26 -30.33 36.48
CA ILE A 15 -11.88 -30.82 36.26
C ILE A 15 -10.89 -29.69 36.56
N VAL A 16 -9.93 -29.95 37.45
CA VAL A 16 -8.89 -29.00 37.87
C VAL A 16 -7.53 -29.34 37.27
N ASP A 17 -6.67 -28.33 37.20
CA ASP A 17 -5.30 -28.44 36.70
C ASP A 17 -4.56 -29.62 37.37
N GLY A 18 -4.07 -30.56 36.55
CA GLY A 18 -3.37 -31.77 36.99
C GLY A 18 -4.17 -33.08 37.05
N GLU A 19 -5.45 -33.11 36.67
CA GLU A 19 -6.23 -34.36 36.57
C GLU A 19 -5.91 -35.18 35.31
N THR A 20 -5.88 -36.51 35.45
CA THR A 20 -5.68 -37.45 34.33
C THR A 20 -7.02 -38.03 33.89
N ILE A 21 -7.39 -37.87 32.63
CA ILE A 21 -8.56 -38.52 32.03
C ILE A 21 -8.10 -39.84 31.39
N ASP A 22 -8.77 -40.95 31.70
CA ASP A 22 -8.54 -42.24 31.02
C ASP A 22 -9.07 -42.14 29.59
N ALA A 23 -8.23 -42.43 28.59
CA ALA A 23 -8.63 -42.43 27.18
C ALA A 23 -9.80 -43.38 26.87
N ASN A 24 -10.07 -44.38 27.73
CA ASN A 24 -11.24 -45.26 27.59
C ASN A 24 -12.56 -44.60 28.03
N ASP A 25 -12.50 -43.53 28.85
CA ASP A 25 -13.66 -42.73 29.26
C ASP A 25 -13.97 -41.58 28.31
N VAL A 26 -13.06 -41.29 27.37
CA VAL A 26 -13.28 -40.31 26.28
C VAL A 26 -13.86 -41.03 25.07
N LYS A 27 -15.18 -41.21 25.05
CA LYS A 27 -15.89 -41.55 23.81
C LYS A 27 -16.23 -40.30 23.02
N LEU A 28 -15.25 -39.71 22.36
CA LEU A 28 -15.56 -39.09 21.08
C LEU A 28 -15.89 -40.25 20.12
N PRO A 29 -17.06 -40.29 19.47
CA PRO A 29 -17.29 -41.25 18.39
C PRO A 29 -16.07 -41.20 17.46
N LEU A 30 -15.56 -42.35 17.00
CA LEU A 30 -14.48 -42.36 16.00
C LEU A 30 -14.85 -41.50 14.77
N GLN A 31 -16.16 -41.37 14.50
CA GLN A 31 -16.72 -40.44 13.54
C GLN A 31 -16.61 -38.98 13.97
N ALA A 32 -16.81 -38.59 15.24
CA ALA A 32 -16.63 -37.22 15.72
C ALA A 32 -15.16 -36.78 15.86
N LEU A 33 -14.24 -37.71 16.14
CA LEU A 33 -12.79 -37.44 16.06
C LEU A 33 -12.35 -37.30 14.60
N LYS A 34 -12.92 -38.10 13.69
CA LYS A 34 -12.74 -37.97 12.25
C LYS A 34 -13.41 -36.71 11.71
N ASP A 35 -14.60 -36.34 12.17
CA ASP A 35 -15.36 -35.17 11.74
C ASP A 35 -14.69 -33.90 12.29
N ALA A 36 -14.14 -33.91 13.51
CA ALA A 36 -13.34 -32.80 14.02
C ALA A 36 -12.01 -32.61 13.24
N VAL A 37 -11.48 -33.68 12.64
CA VAL A 37 -10.30 -33.62 11.75
C VAL A 37 -10.68 -33.32 10.29
N THR A 38 -11.87 -33.75 9.84
CA THR A 38 -12.40 -33.56 8.46
C THR A 38 -13.06 -32.18 8.28
N ASP A 39 -13.68 -31.62 9.33
CA ASP A 39 -14.07 -30.20 9.37
C ASP A 39 -12.82 -29.29 9.36
N MET A 40 -11.68 -29.78 9.84
CA MET A 40 -10.39 -29.08 9.77
C MET A 40 -9.76 -29.14 8.36
N ASP A 41 -9.98 -30.23 7.61
CA ASP A 41 -9.58 -30.41 6.19
C ASP A 41 -10.42 -29.54 5.24
N THR A 42 -11.71 -29.32 5.57
CA THR A 42 -12.61 -28.47 4.77
C THR A 42 -12.58 -26.98 5.14
N MET A 43 -12.06 -26.60 6.33
CA MET A 43 -11.86 -25.19 6.71
C MET A 43 -10.53 -24.58 6.25
N LEU A 44 -9.49 -25.38 5.98
CA LEU A 44 -8.13 -24.88 5.72
C LEU A 44 -7.61 -25.03 4.29
N GLY A 45 -8.36 -25.67 3.39
CA GLY A 45 -8.13 -25.54 1.95
C GLY A 45 -6.69 -25.79 1.48
N ASP A 46 -5.96 -26.75 2.05
CA ASP A 46 -4.83 -27.41 1.37
C ASP A 46 -4.33 -28.65 2.11
N GLY A 47 -4.60 -29.82 1.53
CA GLY A 47 -3.61 -30.90 1.36
C GLY A 47 -2.88 -31.49 2.57
N LEU A 48 -3.54 -31.74 3.71
CA LEU A 48 -2.95 -32.61 4.74
C LEU A 48 -2.96 -34.08 4.29
N VAL A 49 -1.90 -34.48 3.57
CA VAL A 49 -1.65 -35.91 3.31
C VAL A 49 -1.25 -36.56 4.63
N LEU A 50 -2.08 -37.46 5.16
CA LEU A 50 -1.62 -38.47 6.11
C LEU A 50 -0.52 -39.26 5.41
N ASP A 51 0.74 -38.97 5.72
CA ASP A 51 1.84 -39.84 5.34
C ASP A 51 1.60 -41.21 6.00
N GLU A 52 1.15 -42.18 5.21
CA GLU A 52 1.07 -43.60 5.59
C GLU A 52 2.48 -44.21 5.89
N GLN A 53 3.56 -43.42 5.86
CA GLN A 53 4.91 -43.83 6.29
C GLN A 53 5.42 -43.21 7.61
N SER A 54 4.59 -42.49 8.38
CA SER A 54 4.83 -42.44 9.82
C SER A 54 4.44 -43.81 10.38
N THR A 55 5.38 -44.75 10.42
CA THR A 55 5.21 -46.01 11.16
C THR A 55 4.98 -45.68 12.63
N ALA A 56 3.72 -45.47 12.99
CA ALA A 56 3.25 -45.78 14.34
C ALA A 56 3.75 -47.20 14.64
N PRO A 57 4.43 -47.44 15.78
CA PRO A 57 4.77 -48.79 16.15
C PRO A 57 3.45 -49.57 16.19
N ALA A 58 3.36 -50.59 15.33
CA ALA A 58 2.35 -51.62 15.47
C ALA A 58 2.46 -52.15 16.90
N ALA A 59 1.38 -52.00 17.67
CA ALA A 59 1.24 -52.20 19.12
C ALA A 59 1.58 -51.00 20.01
N ALA A 60 0.66 -50.03 20.08
CA ALA A 60 0.37 -49.36 21.33
C ALA A 60 -1.14 -49.38 21.59
N THR A 61 -1.64 -50.51 22.09
CA THR A 61 -2.78 -50.54 23.02
C THR A 61 -2.37 -49.81 24.31
N GLY A 62 -2.13 -48.50 24.21
CA GLY A 62 -1.57 -47.67 25.25
C GLY A 62 -2.56 -46.57 25.61
N VAL A 63 -2.93 -46.51 26.88
CA VAL A 63 -3.74 -45.44 27.46
C VAL A 63 -2.98 -44.12 27.31
N VAL A 64 -3.50 -43.18 26.52
CA VAL A 64 -3.00 -41.80 26.48
C VAL A 64 -3.65 -41.04 27.62
N LYS A 65 -2.88 -40.27 28.39
CA LYS A 65 -3.43 -39.43 29.46
C LYS A 65 -3.61 -38.01 28.95
N LEU A 66 -4.83 -37.49 29.04
CA LEU A 66 -5.10 -36.08 28.73
C LEU A 66 -4.90 -35.21 29.97
N TYR A 67 -4.36 -34.01 29.77
CA TYR A 67 -4.13 -33.01 30.82
C TYR A 67 -4.60 -31.64 30.35
N VAL A 68 -5.17 -30.85 31.25
CA VAL A 68 -5.38 -29.41 31.04
C VAL A 68 -4.34 -28.67 31.86
N LEU A 69 -3.52 -27.83 31.22
CA LEU A 69 -2.51 -27.00 31.87
C LEU A 69 -2.64 -25.56 31.37
N GLY A 70 -2.92 -24.61 32.26
CA GLY A 70 -3.08 -23.19 31.88
C GLY A 70 -4.19 -22.92 30.85
N GLY A 71 -5.26 -23.73 30.84
CA GLY A 71 -6.39 -23.59 29.92
C GLY A 71 -6.21 -24.23 28.53
N LYS A 72 -5.10 -24.94 28.31
CA LYS A 72 -4.82 -25.71 27.08
C LYS A 72 -4.88 -27.22 27.35
N LEU A 73 -5.25 -28.01 26.34
CA LEU A 73 -5.35 -29.47 26.43
C LEU A 73 -4.12 -30.14 25.81
N TYR A 74 -3.57 -31.12 26.52
CA TYR A 74 -2.39 -31.87 26.13
C TYR A 74 -2.66 -33.37 26.19
N ALA A 75 -1.97 -34.16 25.36
CA ALA A 75 -1.86 -35.61 25.47
C ALA A 75 -0.47 -35.99 26.00
N LYS A 76 -0.38 -36.98 26.88
CA LYS A 76 0.89 -37.58 27.31
C LYS A 76 0.90 -39.07 27.00
N ASP A 77 1.95 -39.54 26.34
CA ASP A 77 2.10 -40.96 26.03
C ASP A 77 2.68 -41.78 27.20
N ALA A 78 2.76 -43.10 27.02
CA ALA A 78 3.24 -44.05 28.02
C ALA A 78 4.73 -43.86 28.39
N ASN A 79 5.51 -43.15 27.57
CA ASN A 79 6.91 -42.81 27.82
C ASN A 79 7.07 -41.45 28.52
N GLY A 80 5.96 -40.72 28.68
CA GLY A 80 5.91 -39.44 29.35
C GLY A 80 6.14 -38.23 28.44
N GLN A 81 6.11 -38.40 27.13
CA GLN A 81 6.18 -37.31 26.16
C GLN A 81 4.82 -36.60 26.06
N VAL A 82 4.82 -35.26 26.05
CA VAL A 82 3.61 -34.41 26.07
C VAL A 82 3.41 -33.72 24.71
N TYR A 83 2.18 -33.69 24.22
CA TYR A 83 1.73 -33.10 22.96
C TYR A 83 0.64 -32.06 23.26
N ASP A 84 0.76 -30.82 22.77
CA ASP A 84 -0.33 -29.83 22.81
C ASP A 84 -1.32 -30.18 21.69
N LEU A 85 -2.59 -30.34 22.03
CA LEU A 85 -3.65 -30.79 21.12
C LEU A 85 -4.41 -29.63 20.46
N PHE A 86 -4.17 -28.40 20.92
CA PHE A 86 -4.82 -27.20 20.38
C PHE A 86 -3.84 -26.14 19.88
N SER A 87 -2.54 -26.28 20.13
CA SER A 87 -1.57 -25.71 19.21
C SER A 87 -1.53 -26.59 17.97
N GLY A 88 -2.39 -26.27 17.00
CA GLY A 88 -1.99 -26.44 15.60
C GLY A 88 -0.54 -25.98 15.50
N GLY A 89 0.29 -26.83 14.89
CA GLY A 89 1.72 -26.90 15.14
C GLY A 89 2.41 -25.54 15.24
N GLY A 90 3.53 -25.49 15.95
CA GLY A 90 4.52 -24.48 15.65
C GLY A 90 5.02 -24.68 14.22
N THR A 91 4.22 -24.28 13.23
CA THR A 91 4.72 -23.83 11.95
C THR A 91 5.43 -22.53 12.28
N SER A 92 6.71 -22.46 11.92
CA SER A 92 7.40 -21.17 11.90
C SER A 92 6.53 -20.24 11.05
N THR A 93 5.89 -19.25 11.66
CA THR A 93 5.17 -18.20 10.94
C THR A 93 6.20 -17.41 10.14
N GLN A 94 5.95 -17.24 8.85
CA GLN A 94 6.79 -16.45 7.97
C GLN A 94 6.19 -15.05 7.82
N ALA A 95 6.89 -14.04 8.34
CA ALA A 95 6.52 -12.66 8.07
C ALA A 95 6.31 -12.40 6.57
N PRO A 96 5.34 -11.54 6.20
CA PRO A 96 5.08 -11.22 4.81
C PRO A 96 6.29 -10.52 4.19
N ILE A 97 6.35 -10.53 2.86
CA ILE A 97 7.29 -9.73 2.08
C ILE A 97 6.52 -8.52 1.55
N ALA A 98 6.91 -7.33 2.01
CA ALA A 98 6.42 -6.07 1.46
C ALA A 98 7.13 -5.75 0.15
N ASN A 99 6.38 -5.24 -0.83
CA ASN A 99 6.91 -4.70 -2.07
C ASN A 99 6.09 -3.46 -2.45
N ALA A 100 6.70 -2.29 -2.35
CA ALA A 100 6.08 -0.99 -2.59
C ALA A 100 6.07 -0.60 -4.08
N GLY A 101 6.58 -1.47 -4.96
CA GLY A 101 6.73 -1.23 -6.39
C GLY A 101 8.03 -0.51 -6.73
N ALA A 102 8.18 -0.16 -8.01
CA ALA A 102 9.33 0.61 -8.48
C ALA A 102 9.17 2.10 -8.20
N ASP A 103 10.29 2.80 -8.06
CA ASP A 103 10.32 4.26 -7.99
C ASP A 103 9.60 4.90 -9.19
N GLN A 104 8.86 5.97 -8.91
CA GLN A 104 8.01 6.63 -9.91
C GLN A 104 8.52 8.05 -10.19
N THR A 105 8.38 8.48 -11.44
CA THR A 105 8.58 9.87 -11.84
C THR A 105 7.38 10.31 -12.65
N VAL A 106 6.69 11.35 -12.17
CA VAL A 106 5.51 11.93 -12.81
C VAL A 106 5.71 13.43 -13.02
N GLN A 107 4.91 14.01 -13.90
CA GLN A 107 4.96 15.41 -14.27
C GLN A 107 3.64 16.05 -13.84
N ASP A 108 3.69 17.09 -13.00
CA ASP A 108 2.55 17.97 -12.74
C ASP A 108 2.21 18.67 -14.06
N SER A 109 1.21 18.17 -14.77
CA SER A 109 0.92 18.56 -16.15
C SER A 109 -0.05 19.73 -16.27
N ASP A 110 -0.69 20.11 -15.18
CA ASP A 110 -1.65 21.21 -15.11
C ASP A 110 -1.14 22.40 -14.28
N ASP A 111 0.10 22.35 -13.83
CA ASP A 111 0.78 23.37 -13.00
C ASP A 111 -0.02 23.70 -11.74
N SER A 112 -0.76 22.72 -11.21
CA SER A 112 -1.57 22.89 -10.00
C SER A 112 -0.75 22.82 -8.72
N GLY A 113 0.52 22.42 -8.81
CA GLY A 113 1.44 22.19 -7.72
C GLY A 113 1.28 20.81 -7.07
N ASN A 114 0.37 19.95 -7.57
CA ASN A 114 0.17 18.59 -7.09
C ASN A 114 -0.15 17.63 -8.24
N GLU A 115 0.13 16.34 -8.05
CA GLU A 115 -0.15 15.30 -9.05
C GLU A 115 -0.77 14.05 -8.40
N SER A 116 -1.68 13.39 -9.14
CA SER A 116 -2.36 12.18 -8.71
C SER A 116 -1.55 10.94 -9.06
N VAL A 117 -1.10 10.19 -8.05
CA VAL A 117 -0.21 9.04 -8.23
C VAL A 117 -0.88 7.76 -7.70
N ILE A 118 -0.78 6.67 -8.47
CA ILE A 118 -1.20 5.33 -8.03
C ILE A 118 0.01 4.62 -7.42
N LEU A 119 -0.11 4.21 -6.17
CA LEU A 119 0.89 3.35 -5.52
C LEU A 119 0.57 1.89 -5.84
N ASP A 120 1.58 1.01 -5.84
CA ASP A 120 1.40 -0.39 -6.19
C ASP A 120 2.07 -1.33 -5.20
N GLY A 121 1.24 -1.88 -4.30
CA GLY A 121 1.65 -2.89 -3.32
C GLY A 121 1.41 -4.32 -3.79
N SER A 122 0.92 -4.54 -5.02
CA SER A 122 0.43 -5.86 -5.49
C SER A 122 1.52 -6.92 -5.61
N GLY A 123 2.80 -6.51 -5.60
CA GLY A 123 3.94 -7.42 -5.54
C GLY A 123 4.25 -7.97 -4.15
N SER A 124 3.50 -7.57 -3.12
CA SER A 124 3.67 -8.09 -1.76
C SER A 124 3.12 -9.52 -1.67
N SER A 125 3.76 -10.36 -0.87
CA SER A 125 3.41 -11.79 -0.78
C SER A 125 3.62 -12.33 0.63
N ASP A 126 2.86 -13.35 0.96
CA ASP A 126 3.04 -14.15 2.16
C ASP A 126 3.15 -15.62 1.72
N GLY A 127 4.16 -16.34 2.24
CA GLY A 127 4.55 -17.66 1.79
C GLY A 127 3.81 -18.81 2.48
N ASP A 128 3.32 -18.57 3.70
CA ASP A 128 2.55 -19.53 4.51
C ASP A 128 1.20 -18.97 4.97
N GLY A 129 0.91 -17.69 4.70
CA GLY A 129 -0.37 -17.07 4.99
C GLY A 129 -0.92 -16.17 3.88
N THR A 130 -1.69 -15.17 4.32
CA THR A 130 -2.37 -14.16 3.51
C THR A 130 -2.17 -12.77 4.10
N ILE A 131 -1.89 -11.79 3.25
CA ILE A 131 -1.83 -10.39 3.67
C ILE A 131 -3.24 -9.84 3.89
N VAL A 132 -3.52 -9.37 5.11
CA VAL A 132 -4.82 -8.83 5.52
C VAL A 132 -4.86 -7.29 5.56
N SER A 133 -3.70 -6.62 5.54
CA SER A 133 -3.63 -5.15 5.61
C SER A 133 -2.49 -4.57 4.77
N TYR A 134 -2.75 -3.39 4.21
CA TYR A 134 -1.79 -2.54 3.48
C TYR A 134 -1.96 -1.10 3.98
N VAL A 135 -0.91 -0.52 4.55
CA VAL A 135 -0.89 0.86 5.07
C VAL A 135 0.26 1.61 4.43
N TRP A 136 -0.03 2.76 3.82
CA TRP A 136 0.97 3.63 3.21
C TRP A 136 1.19 4.86 4.09
N THR A 137 2.45 5.18 4.36
CA THR A 137 2.83 6.31 5.22
C THR A 137 3.89 7.19 4.56
N GLU A 138 3.86 8.48 4.86
CA GLU A 138 4.92 9.43 4.55
C GLU A 138 5.28 10.20 5.83
N GLY A 139 6.57 10.29 6.15
CA GLY A 139 7.03 10.93 7.39
C GLY A 139 6.40 10.32 8.67
N GLY A 140 6.01 9.04 8.62
CA GLY A 140 5.33 8.34 9.72
C GLY A 140 3.83 8.61 9.84
N SER A 141 3.24 9.45 8.98
CA SER A 141 1.80 9.69 8.94
C SER A 141 1.14 8.83 7.86
N GLN A 142 0.02 8.19 8.18
CA GLN A 142 -0.75 7.42 7.19
C GLN A 142 -1.35 8.35 6.14
N ILE A 143 -1.09 8.04 4.87
CA ILE A 143 -1.62 8.78 3.71
C ILE A 143 -2.66 7.97 2.93
N ALA A 144 -2.59 6.63 2.96
CA ALA A 144 -3.54 5.75 2.28
C ALA A 144 -3.53 4.33 2.84
N THR A 145 -4.52 3.53 2.43
CA THR A 145 -4.60 2.08 2.69
C THR A 145 -5.04 1.34 1.44
N GLY A 146 -4.80 0.02 1.42
CA GLY A 146 -5.15 -0.86 0.30
C GLY A 146 -3.96 -1.16 -0.62
N VAL A 147 -4.18 -2.09 -1.55
CA VAL A 147 -3.13 -2.62 -2.44
C VAL A 147 -2.66 -1.57 -3.45
N ASN A 148 -3.61 -0.87 -4.09
CA ASN A 148 -3.33 0.12 -5.14
C ASN A 148 -4.06 1.46 -4.91
N PRO A 149 -3.77 2.18 -3.82
CA PRO A 149 -4.43 3.45 -3.57
C PRO A 149 -3.92 4.54 -4.52
N THR A 150 -4.79 5.54 -4.74
CA THR A 150 -4.41 6.81 -5.37
C THR A 150 -4.17 7.85 -4.29
N VAL A 151 -3.04 8.56 -4.38
CA VAL A 151 -2.64 9.65 -3.49
C VAL A 151 -2.38 10.92 -4.31
N ASN A 152 -2.57 12.09 -3.68
CA ASN A 152 -2.24 13.37 -4.29
C ASN A 152 -0.97 13.91 -3.64
N LEU A 153 0.09 14.08 -4.43
CA LEU A 153 1.42 14.47 -3.94
C LEU A 153 1.79 15.84 -4.50
N ALA A 154 2.44 16.67 -3.70
CA ALA A 154 2.93 17.97 -4.15
C ALA A 154 4.10 17.80 -5.13
N VAL A 155 4.42 18.84 -5.89
CA VAL A 155 5.70 18.89 -6.61
C VAL A 155 6.86 18.67 -5.63
N GLY A 156 7.74 17.73 -5.95
CA GLY A 156 8.88 17.36 -5.11
C GLY A 156 9.16 15.86 -5.08
N THR A 157 10.04 15.47 -4.16
CA THR A 157 10.39 14.06 -3.93
C THR A 157 9.75 13.58 -2.64
N HIS A 158 9.01 12.48 -2.75
CA HIS A 158 8.26 11.81 -1.68
C HIS A 158 8.87 10.44 -1.43
N THR A 159 9.12 10.10 -0.16
CA THR A 159 9.52 8.76 0.26
C THR A 159 8.38 8.13 1.03
N ILE A 160 7.73 7.14 0.41
CA ILE A 160 6.50 6.53 0.93
C ILE A 160 6.83 5.11 1.38
N THR A 161 6.44 4.78 2.61
CA THR A 161 6.62 3.44 3.19
C THR A 161 5.30 2.68 3.13
N LEU A 162 5.32 1.50 2.50
CA LEU A 162 4.28 0.49 2.62
C LEU A 162 4.57 -0.38 3.85
N THR A 163 3.56 -0.59 4.70
CA THR A 163 3.53 -1.62 5.73
C THR A 163 2.44 -2.62 5.40
N VAL A 164 2.79 -3.90 5.30
CA VAL A 164 1.83 -5.01 5.14
C VAL A 164 1.71 -5.80 6.44
N THR A 165 0.54 -6.39 6.68
CA THR A 165 0.27 -7.26 7.83
C THR A 165 -0.41 -8.54 7.36
N ASP A 166 0.01 -9.69 7.84
CA ASP A 166 -0.59 -10.99 7.53
C ASP A 166 -1.72 -11.41 8.50
N ASN A 167 -2.32 -12.59 8.26
CA ASN A 167 -3.35 -13.17 9.14
C ASN A 167 -2.84 -13.62 10.51
N ASP A 168 -1.52 -13.67 10.72
CA ASP A 168 -0.89 -14.01 11.99
C ASP A 168 -0.43 -12.76 12.77
N ASN A 169 -0.69 -11.57 12.20
CA ASN A 169 -0.33 -10.24 12.68
C ASN A 169 1.18 -9.94 12.64
N GLU A 170 1.96 -10.66 11.84
CA GLU A 170 3.31 -10.25 11.51
C GLU A 170 3.29 -9.15 10.45
N THR A 171 4.36 -8.34 10.40
CA THR A 171 4.43 -7.16 9.54
C THR A 171 5.75 -7.05 8.83
N ALA A 172 5.72 -6.48 7.63
CA ALA A 172 6.91 -6.10 6.89
C ALA A 172 6.71 -4.74 6.22
N THR A 173 7.82 -4.10 5.87
CA THR A 173 7.81 -2.77 5.25
C THR A 173 8.71 -2.71 4.03
N ASP A 174 8.31 -1.90 3.06
CA ASP A 174 9.13 -1.52 1.90
C ASP A 174 8.88 -0.05 1.53
N THR A 175 9.79 0.55 0.77
CA THR A 175 9.72 1.98 0.42
C THR A 175 9.74 2.20 -1.08
N VAL A 176 8.94 3.16 -1.54
CA VAL A 176 8.98 3.68 -2.90
C VAL A 176 9.29 5.17 -2.89
N VAL A 177 10.14 5.62 -3.83
CA VAL A 177 10.38 7.05 -4.06
C VAL A 177 9.52 7.52 -5.22
N VAL A 178 8.73 8.57 -4.99
CA VAL A 178 7.93 9.22 -6.02
C VAL A 178 8.46 10.64 -6.23
N THR A 179 8.86 10.95 -7.45
CA THR A 179 9.27 12.31 -7.84
C THR A 179 8.21 12.95 -8.73
N VAL A 180 7.61 14.03 -8.26
CA VAL A 180 6.68 14.88 -9.02
C VAL A 180 7.45 16.10 -9.53
N ASN A 181 7.69 16.16 -10.84
CA ASN A 181 8.37 17.29 -11.46
C ASN A 181 7.38 18.42 -11.77
N ALA A 182 7.77 19.66 -11.45
CA ALA A 182 7.07 20.84 -11.93
C ALA A 182 7.20 20.98 -13.45
N LEU A 183 6.21 21.62 -14.08
CA LEU A 183 6.37 22.07 -15.46
C LEU A 183 7.55 23.04 -15.55
N SER A 184 8.41 22.82 -16.54
CA SER A 184 9.52 23.73 -16.81
C SER A 184 8.97 24.97 -17.50
N ASN A 185 8.99 26.10 -16.78
CA ASN A 185 8.59 27.39 -17.33
C ASN A 185 9.38 27.72 -18.62
N GLN A 186 8.69 28.01 -19.70
CA GLN A 186 9.26 28.49 -20.95
C GLN A 186 9.23 30.03 -20.95
N ASN A 187 10.25 30.63 -21.55
CA ASN A 187 10.25 32.08 -21.72
C ASN A 187 9.24 32.46 -22.82
N PRO A 188 8.52 33.58 -22.69
CA PRO A 188 7.69 34.09 -23.75
C PRO A 188 8.53 34.46 -24.97
N VAL A 189 7.99 34.22 -26.16
CA VAL A 189 8.56 34.63 -27.45
C VAL A 189 7.95 35.97 -27.83
N ALA A 190 8.78 37.02 -27.80
CA ALA A 190 8.38 38.36 -28.23
C ALA A 190 8.33 38.44 -29.76
N ASN A 191 7.26 39.02 -30.28
CA ASN A 191 7.07 39.29 -31.70
C ASN A 191 6.51 40.70 -31.88
N ALA A 192 7.29 41.57 -32.51
CA ALA A 192 6.98 42.99 -32.70
C ALA A 192 6.20 43.28 -34.00
N GLY A 193 5.74 42.24 -34.71
CA GLY A 193 5.12 42.37 -36.02
C GLY A 193 6.14 42.59 -37.14
N ALA A 194 5.66 43.05 -38.29
CA ALA A 194 6.51 43.39 -39.44
C ALA A 194 7.14 44.77 -39.28
N ASP A 195 8.33 44.96 -39.83
CA ASP A 195 8.99 46.26 -39.89
C ASP A 195 8.08 47.30 -40.58
N GLN A 196 7.96 48.47 -39.97
CA GLN A 196 7.11 49.55 -40.46
C GLN A 196 7.95 50.65 -41.13
N THR A 197 7.40 51.27 -42.17
CA THR A 197 7.95 52.47 -42.79
C THR A 197 6.82 53.47 -42.93
N VAL A 198 7.00 54.66 -42.36
CA VAL A 198 5.99 55.72 -42.34
C VAL A 198 6.57 56.97 -43.02
N GLN A 199 5.76 57.63 -43.84
CA GLN A 199 6.16 58.83 -44.57
C GLN A 199 5.69 60.08 -43.83
N ASP A 200 6.63 60.98 -43.52
CA ASP A 200 6.34 62.35 -43.09
C ASP A 200 5.64 63.11 -44.24
N SER A 201 4.31 63.27 -44.10
CA SER A 201 3.47 63.87 -45.14
C SER A 201 3.13 65.34 -44.85
N ASP A 202 3.26 65.77 -43.60
CA ASP A 202 2.94 67.13 -43.16
C ASP A 202 4.18 67.98 -42.82
N GLY A 203 5.37 67.38 -42.89
CA GLY A 203 6.65 68.03 -42.61
C GLY A 203 6.87 68.30 -41.13
N SER A 204 6.15 67.60 -40.24
CA SER A 204 6.22 67.80 -38.79
C SER A 204 7.47 67.16 -38.17
N GLY A 205 8.08 66.19 -38.85
CA GLY A 205 9.16 65.38 -38.32
C GLY A 205 8.74 64.52 -37.13
N SER A 206 7.45 64.16 -37.03
CA SER A 206 6.99 63.18 -36.06
C SER A 206 5.70 62.50 -36.50
N GLU A 207 5.72 61.17 -36.55
CA GLU A 207 4.60 60.38 -37.02
C GLU A 207 4.07 59.44 -35.93
N SER A 208 2.74 59.31 -35.92
CA SER A 208 2.05 58.37 -35.04
C SER A 208 2.03 57.00 -35.67
N ILE A 209 2.53 55.99 -34.95
CA ILE A 209 2.57 54.60 -35.38
C ILE A 209 1.88 53.70 -34.35
N GLU A 210 1.18 52.68 -34.83
CA GLU A 210 0.66 51.60 -33.99
C GLU A 210 1.63 50.43 -34.05
N LEU A 211 2.17 50.06 -32.89
CA LEU A 211 3.02 48.89 -32.75
C LEU A 211 2.12 47.66 -32.54
N ASP A 212 2.53 46.48 -33.03
CA ASP A 212 1.73 45.26 -32.92
C ASP A 212 2.52 44.15 -32.23
N GLY A 213 2.24 43.94 -30.96
CA GLY A 213 2.81 42.88 -30.14
C GLY A 213 1.98 41.60 -30.14
N SER A 214 0.83 41.58 -30.83
CA SER A 214 -0.18 40.52 -30.71
C SER A 214 0.30 39.15 -31.21
N GLY A 215 1.37 39.12 -31.99
CA GLY A 215 2.04 37.89 -32.42
C GLY A 215 2.94 37.25 -31.35
N SER A 216 3.09 37.86 -30.17
CA SER A 216 3.89 37.30 -29.08
C SER A 216 3.17 36.12 -28.46
N SER A 217 3.91 35.08 -28.06
CA SER A 217 3.32 33.86 -27.50
C SER A 217 4.08 33.36 -26.28
N ASP A 218 3.36 32.70 -25.39
CA ASP A 218 3.89 31.96 -24.26
C ASP A 218 3.34 30.53 -24.36
N GLY A 219 4.23 29.54 -24.39
CA GLY A 219 3.89 28.16 -24.75
C GLY A 219 3.28 27.35 -23.60
N ASP A 220 3.55 27.77 -22.37
CA ASP A 220 3.09 27.15 -21.13
C ASP A 220 2.44 28.16 -20.18
N GLY A 221 2.47 29.45 -20.50
CA GLY A 221 1.90 30.51 -19.67
C GLY A 221 1.02 31.51 -20.41
N THR A 222 0.85 32.66 -19.76
CA THR A 222 0.17 33.84 -20.32
C THR A 222 1.08 35.05 -20.21
N ILE A 223 1.23 35.79 -21.30
CA ILE A 223 2.02 37.04 -21.29
C ILE A 223 1.28 38.10 -20.45
N VAL A 224 1.87 38.49 -19.32
CA VAL A 224 1.28 39.44 -18.37
C VAL A 224 1.64 40.91 -18.65
N SER A 225 2.67 41.17 -19.46
CA SER A 225 3.14 42.54 -19.72
C SER A 225 3.85 42.70 -21.05
N TYR A 226 3.75 43.89 -21.63
CA TYR A 226 4.42 44.30 -22.87
C TYR A 226 5.10 45.65 -22.62
N VAL A 227 6.37 45.77 -23.00
CA VAL A 227 7.17 47.00 -22.88
C VAL A 227 7.88 47.25 -24.21
N TRP A 228 7.69 48.44 -24.76
CA TRP A 228 8.34 48.89 -25.98
C TRP A 228 9.44 49.88 -25.63
N THR A 229 10.63 49.71 -26.23
CA THR A 229 11.79 50.57 -25.96
C THR A 229 12.45 51.06 -27.24
N GLU A 230 12.90 52.30 -27.24
CA GLU A 230 13.76 52.89 -28.26
C GLU A 230 15.07 53.34 -27.61
N GLY A 231 16.21 52.93 -28.15
CA GLY A 231 17.53 53.28 -27.58
C GLY A 231 17.71 52.87 -26.11
N GLY A 232 16.97 51.85 -25.65
CA GLY A 232 16.96 51.39 -24.25
C GLY A 232 16.03 52.19 -23.33
N SER A 233 15.32 53.21 -23.81
CA SER A 233 14.32 53.95 -23.06
C SER A 233 12.92 53.45 -23.38
N GLN A 234 12.09 53.24 -22.37
CA GLN A 234 10.70 52.82 -22.55
C GLN A 234 9.88 53.93 -23.22
N ILE A 235 9.18 53.58 -24.30
CA ILE A 235 8.31 54.48 -25.08
C ILE A 235 6.82 54.14 -24.92
N ALA A 236 6.47 52.88 -24.64
CA ALA A 236 5.08 52.47 -24.41
C ALA A 236 4.96 51.14 -23.66
N THR A 237 3.73 50.83 -23.23
CA THR A 237 3.32 49.52 -22.71
C THR A 237 2.01 49.08 -23.38
N GLY A 238 1.73 47.77 -23.29
CA GLY A 238 0.52 47.17 -23.87
C GLY A 238 0.80 46.43 -25.18
N VAL A 239 -0.19 45.65 -25.62
CA VAL A 239 -0.08 44.76 -26.79
C VAL A 239 0.07 45.60 -28.06
N ASN A 240 -0.84 46.54 -28.28
CA ASN A 240 -0.89 47.39 -29.47
C ASN A 240 -0.91 48.89 -29.10
N PRO A 241 0.19 49.46 -28.60
CA PRO A 241 0.22 50.88 -28.26
C PRO A 241 0.43 51.74 -29.50
N THR A 242 -0.09 52.96 -29.43
CA THR A 242 0.26 54.04 -30.36
C THR A 242 1.39 54.87 -29.75
N VAL A 243 2.46 55.09 -30.52
CA VAL A 243 3.59 55.96 -30.14
C VAL A 243 3.82 57.02 -31.22
N ASN A 244 4.37 58.16 -30.83
CA ASN A 244 4.87 59.15 -31.79
C ASN A 244 6.39 59.05 -31.81
N LEU A 245 6.95 58.71 -32.97
CA LEU A 245 8.40 58.68 -33.18
C LEU A 245 8.85 59.94 -33.92
N VAL A 246 10.15 60.26 -33.84
CA VAL A 246 10.79 61.48 -34.36
C VAL A 246 11.96 61.11 -35.28
#